data_AF-A0A4W5LIJ0-F1
#
_entry.id   AF-A0A4W5LIJ0-F1
#
_cell.length_a   1.000
_cell.length_b   1.000
_cell.length_c   1.000
_cell.angle_alpha   90.00
_cell.angle_beta   90.00
_cell.angle_gamma   90.00
#
_symmetry.space_group_name_H-M   'P 1'
#
loop_
_entity.id
_entity.type
_entity.pdbx_description
1 polymer ?
#
loop_
_entity_poly.entity_id
_entity_poly.type
_entity_poly.pdbx_seq_one_letter_code
_entity_poly.pdbx_strand_id
1 'polypeptide(L)'
;TEANSPQGQGFCQAGFSIDFVKNNRVVVGGPGSFYWQGQLISDDISEIITRFNREYYTPYSNQLTTKSASDQYDDSYLGKSCWPSPKPPPIPSIVLYF
;
A
#
# COMPACT_ATOMS: atom_id res chain seq x y z
N THR A 1 -19.83 8.80 -1.34
CA THR A 1 -18.37 8.78 -1.48
C THR A 1 -17.95 7.32 -1.58
N GLU A 2 -17.48 6.88 -2.75
CA GLU A 2 -17.07 5.47 -2.99
C GLU A 2 -15.85 5.03 -2.17
N ALA A 3 -15.24 5.96 -1.42
CA ALA A 3 -14.09 5.70 -0.55
C ALA A 3 -14.37 4.64 0.54
N ASN A 4 -15.61 4.57 1.07
CA ASN A 4 -15.98 3.63 2.14
C ASN A 4 -16.63 2.33 1.63
N SER A 5 -16.66 2.13 0.31
CA SER A 5 -17.29 0.97 -0.29
C SER A 5 -16.24 -0.02 -0.80
N PRO A 6 -16.61 -1.28 -1.11
CA PRO A 6 -15.70 -2.27 -1.67
C PRO A 6 -15.04 -1.83 -2.97
N GLN A 7 -15.72 -0.99 -3.76
CA GLN A 7 -15.20 -0.39 -5.01
C GLN A 7 -14.02 0.55 -4.75
N GLY A 8 -13.93 1.14 -3.55
CA GLY A 8 -12.87 2.07 -3.17
C GLY A 8 -11.83 1.42 -2.24
N GLN A 9 -11.43 2.15 -1.20
CA GLN A 9 -10.42 1.73 -0.23
C GLN A 9 -11.02 1.42 1.16
N GLY A 10 -12.34 1.29 1.27
CA GLY A 10 -13.02 1.07 2.56
C GLY A 10 -12.62 -0.23 3.24
N PHE A 11 -12.16 -1.20 2.45
CA PHE A 11 -11.67 -2.50 2.89
C PHE A 11 -10.18 -2.71 2.55
N CYS A 12 -9.43 -1.64 2.27
CA CYS A 12 -8.04 -1.70 1.80
C CYS A 12 -7.14 -2.58 2.69
N GLN A 13 -7.30 -2.50 4.02
CA GLN A 13 -6.43 -3.19 4.98
C GLN A 13 -4.93 -2.89 4.74
N ALA A 14 -4.63 -1.63 4.39
CA ALA A 14 -3.27 -1.16 4.17
C ALA A 14 -2.38 -1.49 5.38
N GLY A 15 -1.18 -2.00 5.11
CA GLY A 15 -0.24 -2.45 6.14
C GLY A 15 -0.27 -3.95 6.38
N PHE A 16 -1.11 -4.71 5.65
CA PHE A 16 -1.07 -6.18 5.66
C PHE A 16 0.34 -6.73 5.39
N SER A 17 1.05 -6.08 4.46
CA SER A 17 2.49 -6.29 4.28
C SER A 17 3.20 -4.96 4.06
N ILE A 18 4.43 -4.85 4.55
CA ILE A 18 5.25 -3.64 4.42
C ILE A 18 6.71 -4.02 4.14
N ASP A 19 7.35 -3.25 3.27
CA ASP A 19 8.78 -3.38 3.00
C ASP A 19 9.42 -2.02 2.76
N PHE A 20 10.72 -1.93 3.07
CA PHE A 20 11.51 -0.76 2.71
C PHE A 20 12.19 -1.02 1.37
N VAL A 21 12.13 -0.05 0.47
CA VAL A 21 12.80 -0.14 -0.82
C VAL A 21 13.97 0.82 -0.86
N LYS A 22 14.89 0.58 -1.81
CA LYS A 22 15.98 1.52 -2.10
C LYS A 22 15.39 2.92 -2.36
N ASN A 23 16.19 3.95 -2.09
CA ASN A 23 15.81 5.36 -2.25
C ASN A 23 14.90 5.91 -1.13
N ASN A 24 15.04 5.38 0.10
CA ASN A 24 14.38 5.93 1.29
C ASN A 24 12.85 5.96 1.19
N ARG A 25 12.29 4.88 0.65
CA ARG A 25 10.87 4.70 0.41
C ARG A 25 10.35 3.50 1.16
N VAL A 26 9.09 3.59 1.54
CA VAL A 26 8.33 2.46 2.08
C VAL A 26 7.30 2.02 1.06
N VAL A 27 7.01 0.72 1.03
CA VAL A 27 5.93 0.14 0.23
C VAL A 27 5.00 -0.60 1.19
N VAL A 28 3.72 -0.28 1.16
CA VAL A 28 2.68 -0.97 1.91
C VAL A 28 1.70 -1.65 0.95
N GLY A 29 1.30 -2.86 1.31
CA GLY A 29 0.29 -3.63 0.61
C GLY A 29 -1.05 -3.58 1.34
N GLY A 30 -2.13 -3.41 0.57
CA GLY A 30 -3.51 -3.41 1.02
C GLY A 30 -4.36 -4.30 0.12
N PRO A 31 -4.57 -5.58 0.48
CA PRO A 31 -5.17 -6.56 -0.43
C PRO A 31 -6.67 -6.40 -0.65
N GLY A 32 -7.38 -5.59 0.14
CA GLY A 32 -8.83 -5.44 0.03
C GLY A 32 -9.31 -4.19 -0.73
N SER A 33 -8.40 -3.43 -1.34
CA SER A 33 -8.78 -2.31 -2.21
C SER A 33 -9.41 -2.80 -3.51
N PHE A 34 -10.37 -2.04 -4.03
CA PHE A 34 -11.02 -2.27 -5.33
C PHE A 34 -11.56 -3.71 -5.48
N TYR A 35 -12.55 -4.10 -4.67
CA TYR A 35 -13.10 -5.48 -4.64
C TYR A 35 -12.02 -6.56 -4.52
N TRP A 36 -11.12 -6.37 -3.55
CA TRP A 36 -10.01 -7.30 -3.32
C TRP A 36 -9.10 -7.53 -4.53
N GLN A 37 -9.09 -6.63 -5.54
CA GLN A 37 -7.98 -6.57 -6.51
C GLN A 37 -6.66 -6.36 -5.77
N GLY A 38 -6.69 -5.52 -4.74
CA GLY A 38 -5.56 -5.16 -3.92
C GLY A 38 -4.78 -3.95 -4.45
N GLN A 39 -3.97 -3.35 -3.58
CA GLN A 39 -3.27 -2.10 -3.86
C GLN A 39 -1.88 -2.10 -3.23
N LEU A 40 -0.92 -1.56 -3.96
CA LEU A 40 0.39 -1.19 -3.44
C LEU A 40 0.48 0.33 -3.37
N ILE A 41 0.95 0.84 -2.23
CA ILE A 41 1.16 2.27 -1.99
C ILE A 41 2.62 2.44 -1.59
N SER A 42 3.33 3.37 -2.23
CA SER A 42 4.72 3.69 -1.93
C SER A 42 4.94 5.17 -1.74
N ASP A 43 5.49 5.52 -0.57
CA ASP A 43 5.70 6.88 -0.12
C ASP A 43 7.16 7.09 0.32
N ASP A 44 7.64 8.33 0.21
CA ASP A 44 8.96 8.73 0.67
C ASP A 44 8.99 8.90 2.19
N ILE A 45 9.93 8.25 2.87
CA ILE A 45 10.02 8.25 4.34
C ILE A 45 10.20 9.67 4.88
N SER A 46 10.97 10.50 4.18
CA SER A 46 11.16 11.91 4.54
C SER A 46 9.85 12.69 4.49
N GLU A 47 8.98 12.41 3.53
CA GLU A 47 7.70 13.09 3.41
C GLU A 47 6.73 12.64 4.51
N ILE A 48 6.69 11.33 4.79
CA ILE A 48 5.89 10.76 5.90
C ILE A 48 6.23 11.43 7.23
N ILE A 49 7.53 11.55 7.55
CA ILE A 49 7.97 12.15 8.81
C ILE A 49 7.65 13.65 8.84
N THR A 50 7.92 14.37 7.74
CA THR A 50 7.77 15.84 7.70
C THR A 50 6.30 16.26 7.75
N ARG A 51 5.40 15.47 7.16
CA ARG A 51 3.96 15.77 7.10
C ARG A 51 3.14 15.10 8.20
N PHE A 52 3.78 14.40 9.13
CA PHE A 52 3.08 13.76 10.25
C PHE A 52 2.25 14.78 11.04
N ASN A 53 0.95 14.58 11.06
CA ASN A 53 -0.02 15.42 11.76
C ASN A 53 -1.07 14.54 12.48
N ARG A 54 -2.04 15.14 13.16
CA ARG A 54 -3.12 14.42 13.86
C ARG A 54 -4.41 14.29 13.02
N GLU A 55 -4.33 14.57 11.73
CA GLU A 55 -5.49 14.46 10.84
C GLU A 55 -5.71 13.01 10.42
N TYR A 56 -6.96 12.68 10.11
CA TYR A 56 -7.33 11.33 9.66
C TYR A 56 -6.88 11.01 8.23
N TYR A 57 -6.55 12.04 7.44
CA TYR A 57 -6.15 11.91 6.05
C TYR A 57 -5.08 12.95 5.73
N THR A 58 -3.90 12.47 5.32
CA THR A 58 -2.78 13.32 4.91
C THR A 58 -2.38 12.96 3.49
N PRO A 59 -2.59 13.84 2.50
CA PRO A 59 -2.15 13.58 1.13
C PRO A 59 -0.63 13.78 0.99
N TYR A 60 0.03 12.80 0.38
CA TYR A 60 1.45 12.84 0.04
C TYR A 60 1.64 13.19 -1.44
N SER A 61 2.53 14.14 -1.73
CA SER A 61 2.76 14.66 -3.07
C SER A 61 3.55 13.69 -3.95
N ASN A 62 4.42 12.87 -3.36
CA ASN A 62 5.23 11.89 -4.10
C ASN A 62 4.64 10.47 -4.04
N GLN A 63 3.39 10.29 -3.60
CA GLN A 63 2.79 8.97 -3.49
C GLN A 63 2.72 8.25 -4.83
N LEU A 64 3.24 7.02 -4.87
CA LEU A 64 3.03 6.10 -5.98
C LEU A 64 2.00 5.07 -5.55
N THR A 65 0.96 4.88 -6.36
CA THR A 65 -0.11 3.94 -6.04
C THR A 65 -0.59 3.19 -7.27
N THR A 66 -0.92 1.92 -7.10
CA THR A 66 -1.59 1.14 -8.14
C THR A 66 -3.05 1.60 -8.25
N LYS A 67 -3.52 1.76 -9.50
CA LYS A 67 -4.90 2.13 -9.80
C LYS A 67 -5.79 0.89 -9.89
N SER A 68 -7.10 1.08 -9.82
CA SER A 68 -8.06 0.02 -10.12
C SER A 68 -7.88 -0.51 -11.54
N ALA A 69 -8.13 -1.80 -11.71
CA ALA A 69 -8.15 -2.49 -12.98
C ALA A 69 -9.59 -2.90 -13.35
N SER A 70 -9.75 -3.57 -14.49
CA SER A 70 -11.04 -4.19 -14.86
C SER A 70 -11.45 -5.24 -13.82
N ASP A 71 -12.76 -5.40 -13.66
CA ASP A 71 -13.45 -6.43 -12.88
C ASP A 71 -12.88 -7.86 -13.00
N GLN A 72 -12.29 -8.21 -14.14
CA GLN A 72 -11.61 -9.51 -14.32
C GLN A 72 -10.43 -9.76 -13.35
N TYR A 73 -9.96 -8.72 -12.66
CA TYR A 73 -8.88 -8.80 -11.68
C TYR A 73 -9.37 -8.74 -10.23
N ASP A 74 -10.69 -8.71 -10.00
CA ASP A 74 -11.26 -8.80 -8.66
C ASP A 74 -10.81 -10.10 -7.96
N ASP A 75 -10.72 -10.07 -6.62
CA ASP A 75 -10.21 -11.19 -5.80
C ASP A 75 -8.75 -11.63 -6.07
N SER A 76 -7.93 -10.76 -6.67
CA SER A 76 -6.50 -11.05 -6.91
C SER A 76 -5.61 -10.87 -5.67
N TYR A 77 -6.04 -10.06 -4.70
CA TYR A 77 -5.35 -9.75 -3.44
C TYR A 77 -3.90 -9.26 -3.58
N LEU A 78 -3.64 -8.39 -4.54
CA LEU A 78 -2.36 -7.71 -4.69
C LEU A 78 -1.96 -7.00 -3.38
N GLY A 79 -0.71 -7.15 -2.95
CA GLY A 79 -0.24 -6.55 -1.68
C GLY A 79 -0.46 -7.41 -0.43
N LYS A 80 -0.84 -8.70 -0.58
CA LYS A 80 -0.73 -9.70 0.50
C LYS A 80 0.72 -9.92 0.95
N SER A 81 1.67 -9.84 0.03
CA SER A 81 3.10 -9.91 0.33
C SER A 81 3.83 -8.90 -0.55
N CYS A 82 4.46 -7.92 0.09
CA CYS A 82 5.36 -6.98 -0.55
C CYS A 82 6.78 -7.56 -0.50
N TRP A 83 7.22 -8.20 -1.58
CA TRP A 83 8.63 -8.55 -1.76
C TRP A 83 9.15 -7.96 -3.08
N PRO A 84 10.05 -6.96 -3.05
CA PRO A 84 10.67 -6.42 -4.25
C PRO A 84 11.67 -7.43 -4.84
N SER A 85 11.51 -7.76 -6.13
CA SER A 85 12.47 -8.56 -6.89
C SER A 85 13.44 -7.64 -7.66
N PRO A 86 14.76 -7.94 -7.82
CA PRO A 86 15.58 -8.99 -7.19
C PRO A 86 16.45 -8.46 -6.03
N LYS A 87 16.67 -9.34 -5.05
CA LYS A 87 17.29 -9.15 -3.72
C LYS A 87 18.47 -8.17 -3.63
N PRO A 88 18.32 -7.05 -2.89
CA PRO A 88 19.39 -6.42 -2.12
C PRO A 88 19.61 -7.16 -0.78
N PRO A 89 20.65 -6.82 0.03
CA PRO A 89 20.88 -7.40 1.37
C PRO A 89 19.63 -7.25 2.26
N PRO A 90 19.47 -8.04 3.34
CA PRO A 90 18.19 -8.22 4.02
C PRO A 90 17.63 -6.88 4.47
N ILE A 91 16.66 -6.39 3.71
CA ILE A 91 15.81 -5.29 4.14
C ILE A 91 14.70 -5.94 4.96
N PRO A 92 14.40 -5.45 6.17
CA PRO A 92 13.37 -6.06 7.00
C PRO A 92 12.00 -5.86 6.37
N SER A 93 11.50 -6.89 5.69
CA SER A 93 10.09 -6.97 5.30
C SER A 93 9.28 -7.44 6.51
N ILE A 94 8.25 -6.67 6.88
CA ILE A 94 7.35 -7.02 7.98
C ILE A 94 6.04 -7.47 7.35
N VAL A 95 5.70 -8.74 7.56
CA VAL A 95 4.38 -9.27 7.23
C VAL A 95 3.59 -9.27 8.53
N LEU A 96 2.51 -8.50 8.57
CA LEU A 96 1.62 -8.48 9.72
C LEU A 96 0.65 -9.65 9.59
N TYR A 97 0.89 -10.71 10.35
CA TYR A 97 -0.09 -11.78 10.55
C TYR A 97 -1.12 -11.28 11.57
N PHE A 98 -2.33 -11.00 11.09
CA PHE A 98 -3.50 -10.70 11.93
C PHE A 98 -4.27 -11.98 12.25
#